data_AF-A0A952EX02-F1
#
_entry.id   AF-A0A952EX02-F1
#
_cell.length_a   1.000
_cell.length_b   1.000
_cell.length_c   1.000
_cell.angle_alpha   90.00
_cell.angle_beta   90.00
_cell.angle_gamma   90.00
#
_symmetry.space_group_name_H-M   'P 1'
#
loop_
_entity.id
_entity.type
_entity.pdbx_description
1 polymer ?
#
loop_
_entity_poly.entity_id
_entity_poly.type
_entity_poly.pdbx_seq_one_letter_code
_entity_poly.pdbx_strand_id
1 'polypeptide(L)' 'MIAIGSVATHLHPPQRTHVEVAESAEAYEFLESAYGVRLRLSEVRRDGDGVALSYTRTDVGPFAIEEVALPGSFQAAPD' A
#
# COMPACT_ATOMS: atom_id res chain seq x y z
N MET A 1 -35.84 -14.04 -28.82
CA MET A 1 -36.11 -13.54 -27.46
C MET A 1 -34.91 -13.92 -26.61
N ILE A 2 -34.05 -12.97 -26.25
CA ILE A 2 -32.85 -13.24 -25.44
C ILE A 2 -33.25 -13.07 -23.98
N ALA A 3 -33.18 -14.14 -23.20
CA ALA A 3 -33.40 -14.09 -21.76
C ALA A 3 -32.10 -13.64 -21.08
N ILE A 4 -32.14 -12.49 -20.41
CA ILE A 4 -31.05 -12.07 -19.52
C ILE A 4 -31.31 -12.68 -18.16
N GLY A 5 -30.60 -13.77 -17.85
CA GLY A 5 -30.59 -14.35 -16.52
C GLY A 5 -29.93 -13.38 -15.53
N SER A 6 -30.57 -13.17 -14.37
CA SER A 6 -29.98 -12.43 -13.26
C SER A 6 -28.79 -13.23 -12.71
N VAL A 7 -27.57 -12.83 -13.07
CA VAL A 7 -26.38 -13.32 -12.38
C VAL A 7 -26.30 -12.53 -11.07
N ALA A 8 -26.45 -13.22 -9.93
CA ALA A 8 -26.19 -12.60 -8.64
C ALA A 8 -24.70 -12.21 -8.58
N THR A 9 -24.40 -10.92 -8.69
CA THR A 9 -23.05 -10.41 -8.53
C THR A 9 -22.65 -10.59 -7.07
N HIS A 10 -21.74 -11.51 -6.79
CA HIS A 10 -21.09 -11.60 -5.48
C HIS A 10 -20.19 -10.36 -5.32
N LEU A 11 -20.72 -9.32 -4.67
CA LEU A 11 -19.96 -8.13 -4.33
C LEU A 11 -19.08 -8.44 -3.12
N HIS A 12 -17.76 -8.39 -3.31
CA HIS A 12 -16.81 -8.48 -2.20
C HIS A 12 -16.78 -7.13 -1.46
N PRO A 13 -17.12 -7.09 -0.15
CA PRO A 13 -17.03 -5.84 0.60
C PRO A 13 -15.57 -5.41 0.73
N PRO A 14 -15.27 -4.11 0.66
CA PRO A 14 -13.92 -3.61 0.85
C PRO A 14 -13.42 -3.89 2.27
N GLN A 15 -12.21 -4.43 2.39
CA GLN A 15 -11.53 -4.63 3.68
C GLN A 15 -10.34 -3.70 3.76
N ARG A 16 -10.32 -2.82 4.78
CA ARG A 16 -9.27 -1.81 4.94
C ARG A 16 -8.31 -2.19 6.07
N THR A 17 -7.02 -2.14 5.77
CA THR A 17 -5.92 -2.21 6.73
C THR A 17 -5.15 -0.90 6.72
N HIS A 18 -4.74 -0.44 7.89
CA HIS A 18 -3.98 0.79 8.08
C HIS A 18 -2.80 0.54 9.02
N VAL A 19 -1.62 1.01 8.62
CA VAL A 19 -0.37 0.86 9.36
C VAL A 19 0.36 2.19 9.34
N GLU A 20 0.82 2.60 10.52
CA GLU A 20 1.73 3.73 10.68
C GLU A 20 3.06 3.20 11.24
N VAL A 21 4.17 3.63 10.65
CA VAL A 21 5.52 3.24 11.07
C VAL A 21 6.29 4.52 11.35
N ALA A 22 6.92 4.62 12.52
CA ALA A 22 7.62 5.83 12.94
C ALA A 22 9.06 5.92 12.39
N GLU A 23 9.73 4.77 12.25
CA GLU A 23 11.13 4.69 11.87
C GLU A 23 11.31 4.33 10.38
N SER A 24 12.26 4.99 9.70
CA SER A 24 12.49 4.77 8.26
C SER A 24 12.98 3.36 7.96
N ALA A 25 13.84 2.78 8.81
CA ALA A 25 14.33 1.42 8.64
C ALA A 25 13.19 0.39 8.68
N GLU A 26 12.31 0.50 9.66
CA GLU A 26 11.12 -0.34 9.79
C GLU A 26 10.14 -0.13 8.62
N ALA A 27 10.02 1.10 8.13
CA ALA A 27 9.19 1.40 6.96
C ALA A 27 9.71 0.68 5.70
N TYR A 28 11.04 0.59 5.53
CA TYR A 28 11.64 -0.16 4.43
C TYR A 28 11.35 -1.64 4.53
N GLU A 29 11.60 -2.26 5.69
CA GLU A 29 11.32 -3.67 5.91
C GLU A 29 9.83 -4.01 5.71
N PHE A 30 8.94 -3.13 6.18
CA PHE A 30 7.51 -3.26 5.97
C PHE A 30 7.14 -3.30 4.48
N LEU A 31 7.63 -2.33 3.69
CA LEU A 31 7.30 -2.24 2.27
C LEU A 31 7.89 -3.41 1.48
N GLU A 32 9.12 -3.84 1.79
CA GLU A 32 9.72 -5.02 1.16
C GLU A 32 8.90 -6.29 1.44
N SER A 33 8.46 -6.46 2.69
CA SER A 33 7.59 -7.57 3.07
C SER A 33 6.21 -7.48 2.42
N ALA A 34 5.63 -6.28 2.30
CA ALA A 34 4.30 -6.08 1.75
C ALA A 34 4.25 -6.38 0.24
N TYR A 35 5.28 -5.99 -0.50
CA TYR A 35 5.35 -6.19 -1.95
C TYR A 35 6.10 -7.44 -2.37
N GLY A 36 6.81 -8.11 -1.45
CA GLY A 36 7.60 -9.31 -1.75
C GLY A 36 8.79 -9.03 -2.68
N VAL A 37 9.28 -7.79 -2.69
CA VAL A 37 10.41 -7.34 -3.51
C VAL A 37 11.40 -6.56 -2.66
N ARG A 38 12.68 -6.61 -3.01
CA ARG A 38 13.68 -5.74 -2.41
C ARG A 38 13.52 -4.33 -2.98
N LEU A 39 13.46 -3.32 -2.12
CA LEU A 39 13.24 -1.94 -2.52
C LEU A 39 14.43 -1.10 -2.13
N ARG A 40 15.06 -0.45 -3.12
CA ARG A 40 16.04 0.59 -2.83
C ARG A 40 15.34 1.92 -2.74
N LEU A 41 15.00 2.29 -1.50
CA LEU A 41 14.48 3.61 -1.18
C LEU A 41 15.64 4.47 -0.63
N SER A 42 15.96 5.56 -1.32
CA SER A 42 16.93 6.55 -0.83
C SER A 42 16.18 7.79 -0.35
N GLU A 43 16.32 8.09 0.94
CA GLU A 43 15.79 9.27 1.58
C GLU A 43 16.61 10.49 1.16
N VAL A 44 16.02 11.40 0.38
CA VAL A 44 16.72 12.57 -0.13
C VAL A 44 16.72 13.68 0.91
N ARG A 45 15.59 13.89 1.62
CA ARG A 45 15.45 14.75 2.82
C ARG A 45 14.18 14.37 3.60
N ARG A 46 14.29 14.25 4.93
CA ARG A 46 13.16 14.13 5.87
C ARG A 46 13.01 15.44 6.62
N ASP A 47 11.88 16.11 6.46
CA ASP A 47 11.56 17.32 7.24
C ASP A 47 10.74 16.91 8.47
N GLY A 48 11.40 16.74 9.63
CA GLY A 48 10.75 16.61 10.94
C GLY A 48 10.66 15.21 11.58
N ASP A 49 10.19 15.18 12.83
CA ASP A 49 10.16 14.03 13.77
C ASP A 49 8.83 13.23 13.69
N GLY A 50 8.22 13.17 12.50
CA GLY A 50 6.89 12.57 12.27
C GLY A 50 6.92 11.10 11.80
N VAL A 51 5.74 10.49 11.61
CA VAL A 51 5.55 9.13 11.05
C VAL A 51 6.40 8.93 9.79
N ALA A 52 7.22 7.88 9.70
CA ALA A 52 8.04 7.56 8.52
C ALA A 52 7.23 7.05 7.35
N LEU A 53 6.16 6.30 7.63
CA LEU A 53 5.31 5.70 6.63
C LEU A 53 3.88 5.61 7.15
N SER A 54 2.93 6.08 6.34
CA SER A 54 1.53 5.72 6.49
C SER A 54 1.13 4.86 5.30
N TYR A 55 0.67 3.65 5.60
CA TYR A 55 0.24 2.67 4.61
C TYR A 55 -1.23 2.33 4.82
N THR A 56 -2.01 2.43 3.76
CA THR A 56 -3.39 1.91 3.73
C THR A 56 -3.52 0.94 2.58
N ARG A 57 -4.11 -0.22 2.85
CA ARG A 57 -4.54 -1.17 1.83
C ARG A 57 -6.04 -1.40 1.94
N THR A 58 -6.72 -1.37 0.81
CA THR A 58 -8.13 -1.74 0.69
C THR A 58 -8.25 -2.90 -0.28
N ASP A 59 -8.53 -4.10 0.24
CA ASP A 59 -8.78 -5.29 -0.57
C ASP A 59 -10.25 -5.31 -1.04
N VAL A 60 -10.46 -5.59 -2.33
CA VAL A 60 -11.77 -5.70 -2.99
C VAL A 60 -11.77 -6.95 -3.86
N GLY A 61 -12.00 -8.10 -3.22
CA GLY A 61 -11.93 -9.41 -3.88
C GLY A 61 -10.50 -9.69 -4.36
N PRO A 62 -10.26 -9.94 -5.66
CA PRO A 62 -8.92 -10.19 -6.20
C PRO A 62 -8.10 -8.92 -6.45
N PHE A 63 -8.68 -7.73 -6.23
CA PHE A 63 -8.01 -6.44 -6.42
C PHE A 63 -7.66 -5.81 -5.08
N ALA A 64 -6.63 -4.96 -5.06
CA ALA A 64 -6.31 -4.12 -3.92
C ALA A 64 -6.01 -2.70 -4.39
N ILE A 65 -6.40 -1.72 -3.57
CA ILE A 65 -6.02 -0.31 -3.71
C ILE A 65 -5.09 0.00 -2.55
N GLU A 66 -3.92 0.55 -2.84
CA GLU A 66 -2.92 0.88 -1.84
C GLU A 66 -2.59 2.37 -1.87
N GLU A 67 -2.57 2.98 -0.69
CA GLU A 67 -2.13 4.34 -0.46
C GLU A 67 -0.86 4.28 0.40
N VAL A 68 0.25 4.77 -0.15
CA VAL A 68 1.55 4.79 0.52
C VAL A 68 1.99 6.24 0.64
N ALA A 69 2.09 6.74 1.86
CA ALA A 69 2.56 8.08 2.15
C ALA A 69 3.89 8.02 2.91
N LEU A 70 4.93 8.56 2.29
CA LEU A 70 6.26 8.73 2.86
C LEU A 70 6.54 10.25 2.94
N PRO A 71 6.78 10.83 4.14
CA PRO A 71 7.01 12.27 4.28
C PRO A 71 8.43 12.64 3.88
N GLY A 72 8.55 13.62 2.98
CA GLY A 72 9.84 14.06 2.43
C GLY A 72 9.97 13.73 0.95
N SER A 73 11.21 13.68 0.47
CA SER A 73 11.52 13.32 -0.91
C SER A 73 12.20 11.97 -0.97
N PHE A 74 11.64 11.05 -1.77
CA PHE A 74 12.14 9.69 -1.93
C PHE A 74 12.32 9.35 -3.39
N GLN A 75 13.31 8.51 -3.65
CA GLN A 75 13.45 7.81 -4.91
C GLN A 75 13.28 6.32 -4.64
N ALA A 76 12.40 5.67 -5.40
CA ALA A 76 12.20 4.23 -5.39
C ALA A 76 12.72 3.64 -6.69
N ALA A 77 13.58 2.63 -6.59
CA ALA A 77 13.99 1.81 -7.72
C ALA A 77 13.88 0.33 -7.32
N PRO A 78 13.35 -0.53 -8.21
CA PRO A 78 13.55 -1.97 -8.06
C PRO A 78 15.04 -2.28 -8.25
N ASP A 79 15.54 -3.26 -7.49
CA ASP A 79 16.85 -3.87 -7.76
C ASP A 79 16.79 -4.81 -8.98
#